data_AF-A0A832ICM9-F1
#
_entry.id   AF-A0A832ICM9-F1
#
_cell.length_a   1.000
_cell.length_b   1.000
_cell.length_c   1.000
_cell.angle_alpha   90.00
_cell.angle_beta   90.00
_cell.angle_gamma   90.00
#
_symmetry.space_group_name_H-M   'P 1'
#
loop_
_entity.id
_entity.type
_entity.pdbx_description
1 polymer ?
#
loop_
_entity_poly.entity_id
_entity_poly.type
_entity_poly.pdbx_seq_one_letter_code
_entity_poly.pdbx_strand_id
1 'polypeptide(L)' 'PAPEVSAESFGHAGFTGTFIWADPKNQLVFIFLSNRVNPTRKNRNLYELRIRQALQQVFYRALKN' A
#
# COMPACT_ATOMS: atom_id res chain seq x y z
N PRO A 1 -4.16 -3.73 0.44
CA PRO A 1 -3.39 -4.08 -0.77
C PRO A 1 -4.18 -3.70 -2.03
N ALA A 2 -3.51 -3.56 -3.17
CA ALA A 2 -4.15 -3.43 -4.48
C ALA A 2 -4.93 -4.71 -4.86
N PRO A 3 -5.97 -4.62 -5.71
CA PRO A 3 -6.69 -5.80 -6.20
C PRO A 3 -5.82 -6.83 -6.94
N GLU A 4 -4.72 -6.39 -7.57
CA GLU A 4 -3.85 -7.24 -8.39
C GLU A 4 -2.74 -7.97 -7.64
N VAL A 5 -2.68 -7.82 -6.30
CA VAL A 5 -1.74 -8.61 -5.51
C VAL A 5 -2.02 -10.11 -5.67
N SER A 6 -0.97 -10.94 -5.64
CA SER A 6 -1.15 -12.39 -5.67
C SER A 6 -1.73 -12.93 -4.34
N ALA A 7 -2.29 -14.13 -4.40
CA ALA A 7 -2.74 -14.86 -3.21
C ALA A 7 -1.58 -15.22 -2.26
N GLU A 8 -0.34 -15.24 -2.76
CA GLU A 8 0.89 -15.52 -2.00
C GLU A 8 1.45 -14.25 -1.34
N SER A 9 0.85 -13.09 -1.61
CA SER A 9 1.32 -11.82 -1.08
C SER A 9 0.96 -11.66 0.40
N PHE A 10 1.84 -10.98 1.15
CA PHE A 10 1.67 -10.75 2.58
C PHE A 10 2.24 -9.40 2.98
N GLY A 11 1.80 -8.88 4.12
CA GLY A 11 2.28 -7.60 4.60
C GLY A 11 1.53 -7.09 5.81
N HIS A 12 1.84 -5.84 6.16
CA HIS A 12 1.28 -5.19 7.34
C HIS A 12 1.04 -3.69 7.10
N ALA A 13 0.02 -3.16 7.76
CA ALA A 13 -0.29 -1.75 7.78
C ALA A 13 -0.07 -1.21 9.20
N GLY A 14 0.76 -0.16 9.34
CA GLY A 14 0.97 0.49 10.63
C GLY A 14 -0.10 1.53 10.94
N PHE A 15 -0.35 1.72 12.22
CA PHE A 15 -1.30 2.73 12.73
C PHE A 15 -1.01 4.15 12.21
N THR A 16 0.26 4.51 12.12
CA THR A 16 0.72 5.81 11.61
C THR A 16 0.59 5.96 10.10
N GLY A 17 0.13 4.95 9.37
CA GLY A 17 -0.10 5.02 7.92
C GLY A 17 1.01 4.40 7.08
N THR A 18 2.03 3.80 7.71
CA THR A 18 2.98 2.93 7.00
C THR A 18 2.27 1.72 6.40
N PHE A 19 2.81 1.20 5.31
CA PHE A 19 2.29 0.02 4.63
C PHE A 19 3.42 -0.68 3.90
N ILE A 20 3.68 -1.93 4.29
CA ILE A 20 4.75 -2.76 3.73
C ILE A 20 4.09 -4.03 3.22
N TRP A 21 4.33 -4.36 1.96
CA TRP A 21 3.72 -5.50 1.30
C TRP A 21 4.73 -6.19 0.38
N ALA A 22 4.87 -7.50 0.53
CA ALA A 22 5.69 -8.33 -0.34
C ALA A 22 4.78 -9.26 -1.15
N ASP A 23 5.08 -9.39 -2.44
CA ASP A 23 4.40 -10.29 -3.36
C ASP A 23 5.46 -11.14 -4.08
N PRO A 24 5.74 -12.35 -3.57
CA PRO A 24 6.78 -13.21 -4.13
C PRO A 24 6.54 -13.59 -5.59
N LYS A 25 5.27 -13.86 -5.95
CA LYS A 25 4.88 -14.25 -7.30
C LYS A 25 5.18 -13.16 -8.33
N ASN A 26 4.95 -11.90 -7.96
CA ASN A 26 5.24 -10.75 -8.82
C ASN A 26 6.65 -10.16 -8.59
N GLN A 27 7.48 -10.80 -7.76
CA GLN A 27 8.81 -10.34 -7.35
C GLN A 27 8.84 -8.85 -6.94
N LEU A 28 7.80 -8.40 -6.24
CA LEU A 28 7.61 -7.00 -5.88
C LEU A 28 7.57 -6.83 -4.35
N VAL A 29 8.36 -5.88 -3.85
CA VAL A 29 8.23 -5.36 -2.48
C VAL A 29 7.80 -3.90 -2.57
N PHE A 30 6.62 -3.61 -2.03
CA PHE A 30 6.05 -2.26 -1.97
C PHE A 30 6.16 -1.71 -0.55
N ILE A 31 6.91 -0.62 -0.39
CA ILE A 31 7.09 0.10 0.87
C ILE A 31 6.50 1.50 0.72
N PHE A 32 5.48 1.80 1.51
CA PHE A 32 4.87 3.11 1.59
C PHE A 32 5.03 3.66 3.01
N LEU A 33 5.76 4.77 3.13
CA LEU A 33 6.00 5.45 4.40
C LEU A 33 5.19 6.74 4.45
N SER A 34 4.36 6.88 5.46
CA SER A 34 3.60 8.10 5.71
C SER A 34 3.34 8.28 7.20
N ASN A 35 2.86 9.47 7.57
CA ASN A 35 2.45 9.80 8.93
C ASN A 35 1.04 10.40 8.94
N ARG A 36 0.01 9.54 8.90
CA ARG A 36 -1.41 9.92 8.92
C ARG A 36 -1.87 10.55 10.25
N VAL A 37 -1.06 10.50 11.30
CA VAL A 37 -1.38 11.10 12.60
C VAL A 37 -0.79 12.49 12.78
N ASN A 38 -0.01 12.97 11.81
CA ASN A 38 0.50 14.34 11.76
C ASN A 38 -0.39 15.22 10.85
N PRO A 39 -0.83 16.41 11.29
CA PRO A 39 -0.69 17.00 12.64
C PRO A 39 -1.67 16.42 13.67
N THR A 40 -2.66 15.62 13.24
CA THR A 40 -3.63 15.00 14.15
C THR A 40 -4.07 13.61 13.71
N ARG A 41 -4.30 12.72 14.69
CA ARG A 41 -4.94 11.40 14.51
C ARG A 41 -6.39 11.45 14.01
N LYS A 42 -6.95 12.63 13.77
CA LYS A 42 -8.26 12.79 13.10
C LYS A 42 -8.17 12.73 11.57
N ASN A 43 -6.99 12.91 10.96
CA ASN A 43 -6.83 12.92 9.50
C ASN A 43 -7.08 11.53 8.87
N ARG A 44 -8.22 11.32 8.20
CA ARG A 44 -8.60 10.03 7.60
C ARG A 44 -8.33 9.94 6.09
N ASN A 45 -7.76 11.00 5.48
CA ASN A 45 -7.58 11.10 4.03
C ASN A 45 -6.82 9.91 3.43
N LEU A 46 -5.83 9.37 4.15
CA LEU A 46 -5.07 8.21 3.67
C LEU A 46 -5.95 6.98 3.42
N TYR A 47 -7.01 6.80 4.22
CA TYR A 47 -7.98 5.70 4.07
C TYR A 47 -9.06 6.06 3.04
N GLU A 48 -9.64 7.25 3.16
CA GLU A 48 -10.76 7.71 2.31
C GLU A 48 -10.36 7.80 0.84
N LEU A 49 -9.17 8.34 0.56
CA LEU A 49 -8.62 8.45 -0.79
C LEU A 49 -7.97 7.15 -1.27
N ARG A 50 -7.89 6.10 -0.43
CA ARG A 50 -7.30 4.79 -0.77
C ARG A 50 -5.88 4.86 -1.37
N ILE A 51 -5.10 5.87 -0.99
CA ILE A 51 -3.80 6.20 -1.61
C ILE A 51 -2.87 4.99 -1.68
N ARG A 52 -2.75 4.22 -0.59
CA ARG A 52 -1.86 3.04 -0.53
C ARG A 52 -2.19 1.99 -1.59
N GLN A 53 -3.48 1.73 -1.81
CA GLN A 53 -3.95 0.74 -2.78
C GLN A 53 -3.79 1.28 -4.20
N ALA A 54 -4.15 2.55 -4.42
CA ALA A 54 -4.03 3.22 -5.71
C ALA A 54 -2.57 3.28 -6.19
N LEU A 55 -1.64 3.64 -5.29
CA LEU A 55 -0.21 3.72 -5.62
C LEU A 55 0.38 2.33 -5.89
N GLN A 56 0.09 1.35 -5.04
CA GLN A 56 0.53 -0.04 -5.27
C GLN A 56 0.02 -0.57 -6.63
N GLN A 57 -1.22 -0.24 -7.01
CA GLN A 57 -1.85 -0.64 -8.26
C GLN A 57 -1.14 -0.08 -9.51
N VAL A 58 -0.51 1.10 -9.42
CA VAL A 58 0.28 1.67 -10.53
C VAL A 58 1.46 0.76 -10.86
N PHE A 59 2.17 0.25 -9.84
CA PHE A 59 3.31 -0.65 -10.05
C PHE A 59 2.89 -1.99 -10.66
N TYR A 60 1.78 -2.59 -10.20
CA TYR A 60 1.29 -3.83 -10.82
C TYR A 60 0.90 -3.65 -12.28
N ARG A 61 0.29 -2.52 -12.65
CA ARG A 61 -0.02 -2.23 -14.06
C ARG A 61 1.25 -2.04 -14.89
N ALA A 62 2.28 -1.41 -14.31
CA ALA A 62 3.55 -1.21 -15.00
C ALA A 62 4.30 -2.52 -15.27
N LEU A 63 4.18 -3.52 -14.38
CA LEU A 63 4.82 -4.83 -14.56
C LEU A 63 4.12 -5.72 -15.62
N LYS A 64 2.88 -5.40 -16.01
CA LYS A 64 2.10 -6.16 -16.99
C LYS A 64 2.29 -5.68 -18.44
N ASN A 65 2.91 -4.52 -18.63
CA ASN A 65 3.22 -3.94 -19.93
C ASN A 65 4.70 -4.20 -20.26
#